data_AF-A0A928JIT7-F1
#
_entry.id   AF-A0A928JIT7-F1
#
_cell.length_a   1.000
_cell.length_b   1.000
_cell.length_c   1.000
_cell.angle_alpha   90.00
_cell.angle_beta   90.00
_cell.angle_gamma   90.00
#
_symmetry.space_group_name_H-M   'P 1'
#
loop_
_entity.id
_entity.type
_entity.pdbx_description
1 polymer ?
#
loop_
_entity_poly.entity_id
_entity_poly.type
_entity_poly.pdbx_seq_one_letter_code
_entity_poly.pdbx_strand_id
1 'polypeptide(L)'
;MCTAGGGALLKLFRATGDPLYLELLSRIAHFIPQTVSYPERPMYTVQGPALRPSEICERVNLSDWEGAKNVGDAIAGNSVWPTAALMLTWLETPGVYADIEKGLVFAPDHVNAWFEDGAVVIENPTPFPAVVKVMIESDEDRKKPLGLLWQEKFTRVSVGPGEVVKVG
;
A
#
# COMPACT_ATOMS: atom_id res chain seq x y z
N MET A 1 2.31 -0.89 -8.02
CA MET A 1 3.30 -1.96 -8.25
C MET A 1 2.96 -2.75 -9.49
N CYS A 2 3.92 -3.37 -10.16
CA CYS A 2 3.68 -4.17 -11.35
C CYS A 2 4.40 -5.53 -11.24
N THR A 3 3.83 -6.58 -11.83
CA THR A 3 4.48 -7.89 -12.04
C THR A 3 5.13 -8.44 -10.76
N ALA A 4 4.33 -8.72 -9.73
CA ALA A 4 4.78 -9.28 -8.46
C ALA A 4 5.73 -8.39 -7.62
N GLY A 5 5.84 -7.09 -7.93
CA GLY A 5 6.73 -6.16 -7.24
C GLY A 5 6.50 -6.06 -5.73
N GLY A 6 5.26 -6.20 -5.25
CA GLY A 6 4.95 -6.10 -3.81
C GLY A 6 5.44 -7.28 -3.01
N GLY A 7 5.15 -8.48 -3.52
CA GLY A 7 5.68 -9.70 -2.93
C GLY A 7 7.20 -9.78 -3.00
N ALA A 8 7.83 -9.23 -4.04
CA ALA A 8 9.28 -9.24 -4.17
C ALA A 8 9.96 -8.44 -3.04
N LEU A 9 9.48 -7.22 -2.72
CA LEU A 9 10.06 -6.39 -1.67
C LEU A 9 9.95 -7.04 -0.28
N LEU A 10 8.79 -7.59 0.06
CA LEU A 10 8.64 -8.30 1.34
C LEU A 10 9.54 -9.55 1.40
N LYS A 11 9.67 -10.29 0.30
CA LYS A 11 10.58 -11.46 0.25
C LYS A 11 12.05 -11.06 0.38
N LEU A 12 12.46 -9.94 -0.21
CA LEU A 12 13.81 -9.38 -0.05
C LEU A 12 14.07 -8.97 1.40
N PHE A 13 13.12 -8.28 2.04
CA PHE A 13 13.20 -7.99 3.47
C PHE A 13 13.38 -9.28 4.28
N ARG A 14 12.57 -10.31 4.02
CA ARG A 14 12.68 -11.58 4.75
C ARG A 14 14.03 -12.25 4.59
N ALA A 15 14.60 -12.23 3.39
CA ALA A 15 15.86 -12.89 3.06
C ALA A 15 17.08 -12.13 3.59
N THR A 16 17.01 -10.80 3.70
CA THR A 16 18.17 -9.95 4.03
C THR A 16 18.10 -9.34 5.42
N GLY A 17 16.89 -9.14 5.95
CA GLY A 17 16.64 -8.34 7.15
C GLY A 17 16.78 -6.83 6.95
N ASP A 18 17.00 -6.34 5.73
CA ASP A 18 17.23 -4.92 5.46
C ASP A 18 15.90 -4.13 5.46
N PRO A 19 15.69 -3.20 6.42
CA PRO A 19 14.44 -2.45 6.55
C PRO A 19 14.13 -1.55 5.34
N LEU A 20 15.13 -1.23 4.50
CA LEU A 20 14.95 -0.43 3.29
C LEU A 20 13.86 -1.03 2.38
N TYR A 21 13.79 -2.36 2.29
CA TYR A 21 12.79 -3.03 1.44
C TYR A 21 11.36 -2.84 1.95
N LEU A 22 11.16 -2.83 3.27
CA LEU A 22 9.85 -2.52 3.86
C LEU A 22 9.51 -1.05 3.67
N GLU A 23 10.46 -0.15 3.92
CA GLU A 23 10.26 1.29 3.71
C GLU A 23 9.84 1.58 2.26
N LEU A 24 10.54 1.00 1.29
CA LEU A 24 10.20 1.17 -0.12
C LEU A 24 8.81 0.61 -0.45
N LEU A 25 8.46 -0.56 0.10
CA LEU A 25 7.14 -1.16 -0.08
C LEU A 25 6.03 -0.25 0.45
N SER A 26 6.18 0.30 1.66
CA SER A 26 5.21 1.24 2.25
C SER A 26 5.11 2.52 1.44
N ARG A 27 6.23 3.14 1.07
CA ARG A 27 6.18 4.39 0.28
C ARG A 27 5.43 4.21 -1.03
N ILE A 28 5.65 3.09 -1.74
CA ILE A 28 4.94 2.78 -2.98
C ILE A 28 3.46 2.50 -2.71
N ALA A 29 3.15 1.68 -1.70
CA ALA A 29 1.79 1.28 -1.37
C ALA A 29 0.93 2.43 -0.84
N HIS A 30 1.50 3.33 -0.04
CA HIS A 30 0.83 4.54 0.44
C HIS A 30 0.63 5.56 -0.67
N PHE A 31 1.55 5.70 -1.62
CA PHE A 31 1.44 6.75 -2.63
C PHE A 31 0.38 6.45 -3.70
N ILE A 32 0.33 5.21 -4.22
CA ILE A 32 -0.51 4.90 -5.39
C ILE A 32 -2.03 5.15 -5.19
N PRO A 33 -2.66 4.95 -4.02
CA PRO A 33 -4.07 5.29 -3.83
C PRO A 33 -4.31 6.80 -3.79
N GLN A 34 -3.30 7.60 -3.39
CA GLN A 34 -3.40 9.05 -3.31
C GLN A 34 -3.48 9.73 -4.69
N THR A 35 -3.18 8.98 -5.76
CA THR A 35 -3.25 9.45 -7.14
C THR A 35 -4.53 9.04 -7.86
N VAL A 36 -5.47 8.40 -7.16
CA VAL A 36 -6.82 8.14 -7.68
C VAL A 36 -7.66 9.40 -7.54
N SER A 37 -8.44 9.73 -8.59
CA SER A 37 -9.38 10.84 -8.56
C SER A 37 -10.64 10.48 -7.77
N TYR A 38 -11.04 11.33 -6.83
CA TYR A 38 -12.27 11.17 -6.04
C TYR A 38 -13.15 12.42 -6.17
N PRO A 39 -14.48 12.33 -5.97
CA PRO A 39 -15.36 13.50 -6.03
C PRO A 39 -14.91 14.64 -5.09
N GLU A 40 -14.45 14.30 -3.89
CA GLU A 40 -14.00 15.25 -2.86
C GLU A 40 -12.56 15.74 -3.09
N ARG A 41 -11.78 14.99 -3.86
CA ARG A 41 -10.38 15.29 -4.21
C ARG A 41 -10.14 14.93 -5.68
N PRO A 42 -10.64 15.74 -6.63
CA PRO A 42 -10.47 15.46 -8.04
C PRO A 42 -9.01 15.62 -8.46
N MET A 43 -8.53 14.73 -9.32
CA MET A 43 -7.24 14.89 -10.00
C MET A 43 -7.43 15.67 -11.30
N TYR A 44 -7.00 16.94 -11.31
CA TYR A 44 -7.07 17.79 -12.49
C TYR A 44 -6.04 17.42 -13.53
N THR A 45 -6.47 17.29 -14.79
CA THR A 45 -5.56 17.12 -15.90
C THR A 45 -4.95 18.46 -16.32
N VAL A 46 -3.77 18.39 -16.92
CA VAL A 46 -3.13 19.56 -17.54
C VAL A 46 -3.92 20.11 -18.73
N GLN A 47 -4.85 19.33 -19.30
CA GLN A 47 -5.77 19.76 -20.36
C GLN A 47 -7.06 20.41 -19.83
N GLY A 48 -7.26 20.49 -18.51
CA GLY A 48 -8.36 21.21 -17.88
C GLY A 48 -9.35 20.34 -17.09
N PRO A 49 -10.03 19.34 -17.69
CA PRO A 49 -11.01 18.56 -16.96
C PRO A 49 -10.33 17.67 -15.91
N ALA A 50 -11.01 17.44 -14.79
CA ALA A 50 -10.58 16.41 -13.85
C ALA A 50 -10.80 15.01 -14.45
N LEU A 51 -9.94 14.07 -14.05
CA LEU A 51 -10.21 12.66 -14.21
C LEU A 51 -11.53 12.31 -13.50
N ARG A 52 -12.31 11.41 -14.08
CA ARG A 52 -13.56 10.95 -13.47
C ARG A 52 -13.25 10.22 -12.15
N PRO A 53 -14.21 10.16 -11.22
CA PRO A 53 -14.05 9.36 -10.01
C PRO A 53 -13.57 7.93 -10.33
N SER A 54 -12.61 7.44 -9.54
CA SER A 54 -11.95 6.14 -9.69
C SER A 54 -11.00 6.00 -10.89
N GLU A 55 -10.74 7.07 -11.64
CA GLU A 55 -9.68 7.09 -12.65
C GLU A 55 -8.34 7.51 -12.04
N ILE A 56 -7.27 7.03 -12.66
CA ILE A 56 -5.88 7.27 -12.26
C ILE A 56 -5.03 7.45 -13.51
N CYS A 57 -4.03 8.33 -13.47
CA CYS A 57 -3.10 8.55 -14.57
C CYS A 57 -1.75 7.84 -14.28
N GLU A 58 -1.08 7.38 -15.34
CA GLU A 58 0.25 6.79 -15.23
C GLU A 58 1.32 7.82 -14.88
N ARG A 59 1.23 9.00 -15.49
CA ARG A 59 2.22 10.06 -15.33
C ARG A 59 1.73 11.08 -14.32
N VAL A 60 2.06 10.84 -13.05
CA VAL A 60 1.82 11.80 -11.98
C VAL A 60 3.11 12.53 -11.68
N ASN A 61 3.20 13.78 -12.13
CA ASN A 61 4.32 14.66 -11.85
C ASN A 61 3.83 15.85 -11.03
N LEU A 62 4.46 16.06 -9.86
CA LEU A 62 4.12 17.15 -8.94
C LEU A 62 5.12 18.31 -9.00
N SER A 63 6.04 18.27 -9.98
CA SER A 63 7.08 19.26 -10.21
C SER A 63 6.98 19.84 -11.62
N ASP A 64 7.82 20.83 -11.92
CA ASP A 64 7.94 21.46 -13.24
C ASP A 64 8.87 20.70 -14.20
N TRP A 65 9.20 19.44 -13.89
CA TRP A 65 10.17 18.63 -14.64
C TRP A 65 9.85 18.46 -16.13
N GLU A 66 8.56 18.42 -16.53
CA GLU A 66 8.16 18.36 -17.95
C GLU A 66 8.25 19.72 -18.68
N GLY A 67 8.62 20.77 -17.94
CA GLY A 67 8.71 22.15 -18.40
C GLY A 67 7.36 22.77 -18.77
N ALA A 68 7.40 24.04 -19.20
CA ALA A 68 6.20 24.79 -19.58
C ALA A 68 5.44 24.20 -20.78
N LYS A 69 6.09 23.34 -21.57
CA LYS A 69 5.48 22.65 -22.72
C LYS A 69 4.83 21.31 -22.35
N ASN A 70 4.94 20.88 -21.08
CA ASN A 70 4.43 19.61 -20.59
C ASN A 70 4.81 18.44 -21.52
N VAL A 71 6.10 18.33 -21.84
CA VAL A 71 6.58 17.32 -22.78
C VAL A 71 6.27 15.93 -22.22
N GLY A 72 5.50 15.12 -22.95
CA GLY A 72 5.14 13.79 -22.50
C GLY A 72 3.94 13.73 -21.56
N ASP A 73 3.10 14.78 -21.53
CA ASP A 73 1.70 14.67 -21.14
C ASP A 73 1.49 14.21 -19.68
N ALA A 74 2.06 14.93 -18.70
CA ALA A 74 1.80 14.66 -17.29
C ALA A 74 0.30 14.84 -16.98
N ILE A 75 -0.29 13.88 -16.26
CA ILE A 75 -1.70 13.88 -15.84
C ILE A 75 -2.63 14.18 -17.02
N ALA A 76 -2.44 13.52 -18.16
CA ALA A 76 -3.17 13.85 -19.37
C ALA A 76 -4.52 13.12 -19.54
N GLY A 77 -4.78 12.10 -18.72
CA GLY A 77 -5.96 11.27 -18.86
C GLY A 77 -5.86 9.98 -18.06
N ASN A 78 -6.96 9.24 -18.04
CA ASN A 78 -7.02 7.93 -17.40
C ASN A 78 -6.09 6.94 -18.11
N SER A 79 -5.42 6.09 -17.32
CA SER A 79 -4.55 5.03 -17.81
C SER A 79 -4.95 3.72 -17.15
N VAL A 80 -5.04 2.64 -17.92
CA VAL A 80 -5.50 1.33 -17.42
C VAL A 80 -4.45 0.62 -16.56
N TRP A 81 -3.17 0.85 -16.84
CA TRP A 81 -2.07 0.17 -16.19
C TRP A 81 -1.90 0.56 -14.71
N PRO A 82 -1.95 1.84 -14.31
CA PRO A 82 -1.94 2.24 -12.91
C PRO A 82 -3.11 1.67 -12.10
N THR A 83 -4.30 1.52 -12.72
CA THR A 83 -5.44 0.87 -12.07
C THR A 83 -5.11 -0.59 -11.73
N ALA A 84 -4.58 -1.35 -12.69
CA ALA A 84 -4.12 -2.71 -12.44
C ALA A 84 -3.00 -2.73 -11.39
N ALA A 85 -2.08 -1.78 -11.44
CA ALA A 85 -0.98 -1.65 -10.49
C ALA A 85 -1.46 -1.36 -9.06
N LEU A 86 -2.51 -0.55 -8.89
CA LEU A 86 -3.17 -0.30 -7.61
C LEU A 86 -3.83 -1.56 -7.08
N MET A 87 -4.58 -2.27 -7.94
CA MET A 87 -5.23 -3.53 -7.55
C MET A 87 -4.22 -4.61 -7.15
N LEU A 88 -3.10 -4.73 -7.88
CA LEU A 88 -2.01 -5.62 -7.50
C LEU A 88 -1.34 -5.20 -6.20
N THR A 89 -1.19 -3.89 -5.96
CA THR A 89 -0.65 -3.38 -4.70
C THR A 89 -1.52 -3.80 -3.53
N TRP A 90 -2.83 -3.60 -3.66
CA TRP A 90 -3.80 -4.05 -2.68
C TRP A 90 -3.87 -5.58 -2.58
N LEU A 91 -3.73 -6.35 -3.66
CA LEU A 91 -3.78 -7.81 -3.59
C LEU A 91 -2.55 -8.40 -2.89
N GLU A 92 -1.36 -7.97 -3.30
CA GLU A 92 -0.09 -8.59 -2.95
C GLU A 92 0.51 -8.09 -1.64
N THR A 93 0.13 -6.92 -1.13
CA THR A 93 0.84 -6.30 0.01
C THR A 93 0.02 -6.43 1.29
N PRO A 94 0.59 -6.89 2.42
CA PRO A 94 -0.12 -6.79 3.69
C PRO A 94 -0.35 -5.31 4.02
N GLY A 95 -1.53 -4.99 4.55
CA GLY A 95 -1.79 -3.65 5.08
C GLY A 95 -1.13 -3.44 6.45
N VAL A 96 -0.93 -4.52 7.21
CA VAL A 96 -0.06 -4.57 8.39
C VAL A 96 0.77 -5.85 8.35
N TYR A 97 2.08 -5.72 8.50
CA TYR A 97 3.04 -6.81 8.66
C TYR A 97 3.64 -6.74 10.06
N ALA A 98 3.73 -7.87 10.75
CA ALA A 98 4.39 -7.96 12.05
C ALA A 98 5.26 -9.21 12.15
N ASP A 99 6.40 -9.07 12.82
CA ASP A 99 7.29 -10.15 13.26
C ASP A 99 7.37 -10.06 14.78
N ILE A 100 6.73 -11.02 15.47
CA ILE A 100 6.48 -10.96 16.92
C ILE A 100 7.81 -11.03 17.68
N GLU A 101 8.66 -11.97 17.32
CA GLU A 101 9.93 -12.26 18.00
C GLU A 101 10.93 -11.13 17.84
N LYS A 102 10.86 -10.40 16.72
CA LYS A 102 11.68 -9.20 16.50
C LYS A 102 11.05 -7.91 17.01
N GLY A 103 9.82 -7.95 17.52
CA GLY A 103 9.09 -6.75 17.92
C GLY A 103 8.94 -5.74 16.78
N LEU A 104 8.87 -6.22 15.54
CA LEU A 104 8.75 -5.39 14.35
C LEU A 104 7.28 -5.34 13.91
N VAL A 105 6.76 -4.13 13.72
CA VAL A 105 5.44 -3.89 13.14
C VAL A 105 5.55 -2.82 12.08
N PHE A 106 4.87 -3.04 10.96
CA PHE A 106 4.97 -2.19 9.79
C PHE A 106 3.62 -2.09 9.11
N ALA A 107 3.16 -0.88 8.78
CA ALA A 107 1.85 -0.63 8.19
C ALA A 107 1.98 0.05 6.81
N PRO A 108 2.06 -0.72 5.70
CA PRO A 108 2.06 -0.19 4.34
C PRO A 108 0.74 0.43 3.88
N ASP A 109 -0.36 0.20 4.60
CA ASP A 109 -1.68 0.79 4.31
C ASP A 109 -1.94 2.01 5.21
N HIS A 110 -3.01 2.76 4.97
CA HIS A 110 -3.32 4.02 5.66
C HIS A 110 -3.92 3.79 7.06
N VAL A 111 -3.25 2.97 7.87
CA VAL A 111 -3.58 2.65 9.27
C VAL A 111 -2.35 2.81 10.14
N ASN A 112 -2.56 3.09 11.42
CA ASN A 112 -1.48 3.02 12.41
C ASN A 112 -1.45 1.61 13.00
N ALA A 113 -0.26 1.10 13.30
CA ALA A 113 -0.11 -0.19 13.96
C ALA A 113 1.05 -0.20 14.96
N TRP A 114 0.84 -0.81 16.11
CA TRP A 114 1.85 -0.96 17.16
C TRP A 114 1.64 -2.26 17.96
N PHE A 115 2.60 -2.63 18.81
CA PHE A 115 2.42 -3.72 19.77
C PHE A 115 1.87 -3.21 21.10
N GLU A 116 0.89 -3.89 21.66
CA GLU A 116 0.36 -3.65 23.00
C GLU A 116 -0.10 -4.98 23.63
N ASP A 117 0.33 -5.27 24.86
CA ASP A 117 -0.02 -6.49 25.61
C ASP A 117 0.20 -7.81 24.84
N GLY A 118 1.23 -7.87 23.99
CA GLY A 118 1.55 -9.05 23.17
C GLY A 118 0.67 -9.24 21.93
N ALA A 119 -0.18 -8.27 21.60
CA ALA A 119 -1.00 -8.25 20.39
C ALA A 119 -0.60 -7.09 19.46
N VAL A 120 -0.95 -7.21 18.18
CA VAL A 120 -0.86 -6.11 17.22
C VAL A 120 -2.13 -5.27 17.32
N VAL A 121 -1.98 -4.00 17.63
CA VAL A 121 -3.07 -3.02 17.64
C VAL A 121 -3.09 -2.32 16.30
N ILE A 122 -4.29 -2.11 15.75
CA ILE A 122 -4.51 -1.40 14.50
C ILE A 122 -5.52 -0.29 14.76
N GLU A 123 -5.15 0.93 14.41
CA GLU A 123 -6.03 2.10 14.41
C GLU A 123 -6.26 2.54 12.97
N ASN A 124 -7.51 2.83 12.62
CA ASN A 124 -7.86 3.47 11.36
C ASN A 124 -8.05 4.99 11.58
N PRO A 125 -7.05 5.83 11.26
CA PRO A 125 -7.15 7.28 11.45
C PRO A 125 -7.99 7.96 10.38
N THR A 126 -8.47 7.22 9.38
CA THR A 126 -9.19 7.79 8.23
C THR A 126 -10.69 7.89 8.50
N PRO A 127 -11.42 8.78 7.79
CA PRO A 127 -12.88 8.85 7.90
C PRO A 127 -13.61 7.72 7.15
N PHE A 128 -12.89 6.75 6.58
CA PHE A 128 -13.45 5.69 5.75
C PHE A 128 -13.29 4.33 6.43
N PRO A 129 -14.28 3.42 6.33
CA PRO A 129 -14.09 2.05 6.80
C PRO A 129 -13.02 1.33 5.96
N ALA A 130 -12.20 0.52 6.61
CA ALA A 130 -11.11 -0.22 5.97
C ALA A 130 -11.22 -1.71 6.25
N VAL A 131 -10.78 -2.53 5.28
CA VAL A 131 -10.50 -3.96 5.49
C VAL A 131 -9.00 -4.15 5.37
N VAL A 132 -8.35 -4.23 6.52
CA VAL A 132 -6.90 -4.32 6.65
C VAL A 132 -6.49 -5.77 6.51
N LYS A 133 -5.49 -6.04 5.65
CA LYS A 133 -4.89 -7.37 5.53
C LYS A 133 -3.69 -7.46 6.45
N VAL A 134 -3.80 -8.29 7.47
CA VAL A 134 -2.79 -8.44 8.52
C VAL A 134 -2.01 -9.72 8.28
N MET A 135 -0.69 -9.63 8.33
CA MET A 135 0.22 -10.76 8.29
C MET A 135 1.11 -10.70 9.52
N ILE A 136 0.97 -11.67 10.41
CA ILE A 136 1.79 -11.79 11.60
C ILE A 136 2.63 -13.06 11.43
N GLU A 137 3.94 -12.96 11.63
CA GLU A 137 4.87 -14.07 11.46
C GLU A 137 5.62 -14.37 12.74
N SER A 138 5.86 -15.68 12.92
CA SER A 138 6.85 -16.19 13.87
C SER A 138 8.22 -16.39 13.21
N ASP A 139 9.26 -16.59 14.01
CA ASP A 139 10.58 -16.99 13.52
C ASP A 139 10.52 -18.31 12.73
N GLU A 140 9.60 -19.21 13.10
CA GLU A 140 9.39 -20.49 12.39
C GLU A 140 8.71 -20.30 11.03
N ASP A 141 7.80 -19.34 10.90
CA ASP A 141 7.21 -18.96 9.61
C ASP A 141 8.25 -18.35 8.67
N ARG A 142 9.18 -17.57 9.22
CA ARG A 142 10.20 -16.85 8.45
C ARG A 142 11.25 -17.77 7.84
N LYS A 143 11.52 -18.91 8.47
CA LYS A 143 12.38 -19.97 7.90
C LYS A 143 11.83 -20.58 6.61
N LYS A 144 10.52 -20.49 6.38
CA LYS A 144 9.86 -21.03 5.18
C LYS A 144 9.82 -19.96 4.09
N PRO A 145 10.29 -20.21 2.87
CA PRO A 145 10.14 -19.25 1.77
C PRO A 145 8.66 -18.94 1.48
N LEU A 146 8.34 -17.69 1.15
CA LEU A 146 7.01 -17.35 0.65
C LEU A 146 6.82 -17.87 -0.76
N GLY A 147 5.85 -18.78 -0.94
CA GLY A 147 5.44 -19.30 -2.24
C GLY A 147 4.78 -18.25 -3.15
N LEU A 148 4.18 -18.72 -4.24
CA LEU A 148 3.47 -17.85 -5.19
C LEU A 148 2.14 -17.32 -4.60
N LEU A 149 1.43 -18.15 -3.84
CA LEU A 149 0.12 -17.87 -3.25
C LEU A 149 0.19 -17.44 -1.77
N TRP A 150 1.27 -16.77 -1.39
CA TRP A 150 1.52 -16.41 0.01
C TRP A 150 0.51 -15.42 0.60
N GLN A 151 -0.30 -14.76 -0.24
CA GLN A 151 -1.39 -13.87 0.17
C GLN A 151 -2.50 -14.61 0.93
N GLU A 152 -2.57 -15.94 0.84
CA GLU A 152 -3.46 -16.78 1.66
C GLU A 152 -3.16 -16.68 3.16
N LYS A 153 -1.95 -16.22 3.54
CA LYS A 153 -1.56 -15.97 4.93
C LYS A 153 -2.17 -14.70 5.52
N PHE A 154 -2.88 -13.89 4.74
CA PHE A 154 -3.47 -12.64 5.23
C PHE A 154 -4.77 -12.88 6.00
N THR A 155 -4.79 -12.45 7.25
CA THR A 155 -6.03 -12.29 8.01
C THR A 155 -6.68 -10.97 7.61
N ARG A 156 -7.98 -10.96 7.33
CA ARG A 156 -8.71 -9.72 7.00
C ARG A 156 -9.42 -9.20 8.23
N VAL A 157 -9.16 -7.96 8.59
CA VAL A 157 -9.70 -7.30 9.77
C VAL A 157 -10.46 -6.06 9.32
N SER A 158 -11.75 -5.98 9.67
CA SER A 158 -12.54 -4.78 9.40
C SER A 158 -12.29 -3.76 10.51
N VAL A 159 -12.00 -2.52 10.14
CA VAL A 159 -11.72 -1.42 11.06
C VAL A 159 -12.48 -0.19 10.58
N GLY A 160 -13.47 0.23 11.35
CA GLY A 160 -14.28 1.43 11.09
C GLY A 160 -13.48 2.72 11.22
N PRO A 161 -14.06 3.86 10.80
CA PRO A 161 -13.42 5.17 10.94
C PRO A 161 -13.10 5.51 12.40
N GLY A 162 -11.85 5.85 12.69
CA GLY A 162 -11.37 6.16 14.05
C GLY A 162 -11.37 4.96 15.02
N GLU A 163 -11.66 3.75 14.53
CA GLU A 163 -11.70 2.55 15.37
C GLU A 163 -10.29 2.02 15.66
N VAL A 164 -10.14 1.42 16.84
CA VAL A 164 -8.93 0.71 17.28
C VAL A 164 -9.30 -0.74 17.58
N VAL A 165 -8.57 -1.69 16.97
CA VAL A 165 -8.79 -3.13 17.14
C VAL A 165 -7.49 -3.84 17.55
N LYS A 166 -7.59 -4.92 18.33
CA LYS A 166 -6.45 -5.81 18.65
C LYS A 166 -6.53 -7.09 17.83
N VAL A 167 -5.40 -7.52 17.29
CA VAL A 167 -5.24 -8.73 16.46
C VAL A 167 -4.10 -9.57 17.05
N GLY A 168 -4.38 -10.84 17.30
CA GLY A 168 -3.44 -11.83 17.82
C GLY A 168 -3.52 -13.13 17.06
#